data_AF-A0A558G132-F1
#
_entry.id   AF-A0A558G132-F1
#
_cell.length_a   1.000
_cell.length_b   1.000
_cell.length_c   1.000
_cell.angle_alpha   90.00
_cell.angle_beta   90.00
_cell.angle_gamma   90.00
#
_symmetry.space_group_name_H-M   'P 1'
#
loop_
_entity.id
_entity.type
_entity.pdbx_description
1 polymer ?
#
loop_
_entity_poly.entity_id
_entity_poly.type
_entity_poly.pdbx_seq_one_letter_code
_entity_poly.pdbx_strand_id
1 'polypeptide(L)'
;MGLAFEPRLYEELDVDDRPSLLEALVPVFGMLVFLGVGIVVYGLDPQFPLFWGISFTGLFSRYWLGISWTELYDGITDSLHMGIQVILIMFVVYALIATWVAAGTIPSLMYYGLDL
;
A
#
# COMPACT_ATOMS: atom_id res chain seq x y z
N MET A 1 -23.49 1.24 -8.58
CA MET A 1 -22.32 2.04 -8.16
C MET A 1 -21.45 1.13 -7.30
N GLY A 2 -20.67 0.25 -7.95
CA GLY A 2 -19.83 -0.74 -7.28
C GLY A 2 -18.52 -0.07 -6.86
N LEU A 3 -18.41 0.29 -5.58
CA LEU A 3 -17.30 1.07 -5.01
C LEU A 3 -16.49 0.25 -3.99
N ALA A 4 -16.27 -1.02 -4.27
CA ALA A 4 -15.28 -1.81 -3.56
C ALA A 4 -14.58 -2.70 -4.59
N PHE A 5 -13.38 -2.29 -4.99
CA PHE A 5 -12.45 -3.20 -5.63
C PHE A 5 -12.10 -4.27 -4.58
N GLU A 6 -12.46 -5.52 -4.87
CA GLU A 6 -12.02 -6.66 -4.07
C GLU A 6 -10.64 -7.07 -4.58
N PRO A 7 -9.58 -6.97 -3.75
CA PRO A 7 -8.25 -7.36 -4.18
C PRO A 7 -8.24 -8.86 -4.45
N ARG A 8 -7.66 -9.26 -5.59
CA ARG A 8 -7.47 -10.69 -5.87
C ARG A 8 -6.66 -11.30 -4.76
N LEU A 9 -7.23 -12.28 -4.09
CA LEU A 9 -6.52 -13.04 -3.07
C LEU A 9 -5.47 -13.93 -3.74
N TYR A 10 -4.41 -14.26 -3.02
CA TYR A 10 -3.37 -15.18 -3.53
C TYR A 10 -3.97 -16.54 -3.98
N GLU A 11 -5.06 -16.95 -3.34
CA GLU A 11 -5.77 -18.18 -3.66
C GLU A 11 -6.58 -18.10 -4.96
N GLU A 12 -6.90 -16.89 -5.42
CA GLU A 12 -7.65 -16.61 -6.66
C GLU A 12 -6.74 -16.46 -7.88
N LEU A 13 -5.42 -16.35 -7.68
CA LEU A 13 -4.45 -16.36 -8.77
C LEU A 13 -4.39 -17.75 -9.39
N ASP A 14 -4.32 -17.83 -10.72
CA ASP A 14 -4.05 -19.09 -11.41
C ASP A 14 -2.74 -19.69 -10.90
N VAL A 15 -2.68 -21.01 -10.76
CA VAL A 15 -1.54 -21.70 -10.13
C VAL A 15 -0.25 -21.45 -10.91
N ASP A 16 -0.37 -21.28 -12.23
CA ASP A 16 0.75 -21.01 -13.13
C ASP A 16 1.26 -19.55 -13.03
N ASP A 17 0.44 -18.62 -12.52
CA ASP A 17 0.75 -17.18 -12.41
C ASP A 17 1.16 -16.75 -10.99
N ARG A 18 1.24 -17.69 -10.04
CA ARG A 18 1.61 -17.40 -8.65
C ARG A 18 3.12 -17.16 -8.53
N PRO A 19 3.56 -15.93 -8.20
CA PRO A 19 4.97 -15.69 -7.96
C PRO A 19 5.43 -16.46 -6.71
N SER A 20 6.61 -17.04 -6.78
CA SER A 20 7.25 -17.59 -5.58
C SER A 20 7.54 -16.46 -4.57
N LEU A 21 7.62 -16.77 -3.27
CA LEU A 21 7.96 -15.77 -2.25
C LEU A 21 9.26 -15.01 -2.58
N LEU A 22 10.21 -15.70 -3.21
CA LEU A 22 11.47 -15.10 -3.62
C LEU A 22 11.23 -14.09 -4.75
N GLU A 23 10.46 -14.45 -5.78
CA GLU A 23 10.12 -13.56 -6.90
C GLU A 23 9.33 -12.33 -6.44
N ALA A 24 8.40 -12.49 -5.49
CA ALA A 24 7.64 -11.38 -4.93
C ALA A 24 8.52 -10.38 -4.16
N LEU A 25 9.61 -10.86 -3.53
CA LEU A 25 10.55 -10.03 -2.78
C LEU A 25 11.54 -9.27 -3.67
N VAL A 26 11.83 -9.77 -4.88
CA VAL A 26 12.84 -9.15 -5.76
C VAL A 26 12.52 -7.68 -6.09
N PRO A 27 11.31 -7.31 -6.54
CA PRO A 27 10.96 -5.90 -6.77
C PRO A 27 11.07 -5.02 -5.53
N VAL A 28 10.67 -5.56 -4.37
CA VAL A 28 10.71 -4.85 -3.09
C VAL A 28 12.15 -4.53 -2.69
N PHE A 29 13.02 -5.54 -2.71
CA PHE A 29 14.44 -5.34 -2.41
C PHE A 29 15.12 -4.47 -3.47
N GLY A 30 14.79 -4.63 -4.75
CA GLY A 30 15.30 -3.76 -5.81
C GLY A 30 14.97 -2.29 -5.54
N MET A 31 13.71 -2.00 -5.21
CA MET A 31 13.24 -0.66 -4.85
C MET A 31 13.99 -0.08 -3.63
N LEU A 32 14.17 -0.88 -2.57
CA LEU A 32 14.92 -0.47 -1.38
C LEU A 32 16.40 -0.20 -1.69
N VAL A 33 17.03 -1.02 -2.53
CA VAL A 33 18.43 -0.85 -2.93
C VAL A 33 18.59 0.42 -3.77
N PHE A 34 17.72 0.66 -4.75
CA PHE A 34 17.79 1.88 -5.57
C PHE A 34 17.62 3.13 -4.72
N LEU A 35 16.61 3.18 -3.83
CA LEU A 35 16.43 4.30 -2.91
C LEU A 35 17.61 4.46 -1.96
N GLY A 36 18.03 3.39 -1.32
CA GLY A 36 19.12 3.40 -0.34
C GLY A 36 20.42 3.87 -0.96
N VAL A 37 20.84 3.27 -2.07
CA VAL A 37 22.09 3.65 -2.76
C VAL A 37 21.96 5.05 -3.37
N GLY A 38 20.84 5.35 -4.02
CA GLY A 38 20.62 6.63 -4.68
C GLY A 38 20.63 7.82 -3.71
N ILE A 39 19.93 7.70 -2.59
CA ILE A 39 19.82 8.79 -1.60
C ILE A 39 21.06 8.82 -0.71
N VAL A 40 21.47 7.68 -0.15
CA VAL A 40 22.52 7.65 0.90
C VAL A 40 23.92 7.78 0.31
N VAL A 41 24.20 7.11 -0.82
CA VAL A 41 25.55 7.08 -1.41
C VAL A 41 25.74 8.22 -2.40
N TYR A 42 24.77 8.41 -3.29
CA TYR A 42 24.88 9.40 -4.37
C TYR A 42 24.24 10.76 -4.04
N GLY A 43 23.52 10.88 -2.92
CA GLY A 43 22.87 12.15 -2.54
C GLY A 43 21.82 12.62 -3.55
N LEU A 44 21.25 11.71 -4.34
CA LEU A 44 20.26 12.03 -5.35
C LEU A 44 18.91 12.30 -4.71
N ASP A 45 18.13 13.19 -5.33
CA ASP A 45 16.73 13.34 -4.97
C ASP A 45 15.94 12.05 -5.29
N PRO A 46 14.90 11.71 -4.51
CA PRO A 46 14.21 10.41 -4.60
C PRO A 46 13.60 10.08 -5.97
N GLN A 47 13.32 11.08 -6.83
CA GLN A 47 12.67 10.85 -8.11
C GLN A 47 13.53 9.99 -9.04
N PHE A 48 14.86 10.20 -9.04
CA PHE A 48 15.77 9.42 -9.90
C PHE A 48 15.88 7.95 -9.44
N PRO A 49 16.11 7.63 -8.15
CA PRO A 49 16.04 6.27 -7.65
C PRO A 49 14.68 5.60 -7.86
N LEU A 50 13.58 6.33 -7.67
CA LEU A 50 12.22 5.83 -7.92
C LEU A 50 12.02 5.44 -9.37
N PHE A 51 12.46 6.29 -10.32
CA PHE A 51 12.39 5.99 -11.73
C PHE A 51 13.11 4.67 -12.07
N TRP A 52 14.32 4.46 -11.54
CA TRP A 52 15.06 3.21 -11.75
C TRP A 52 14.41 2.01 -11.07
N GLY A 53 13.88 2.16 -9.85
CA GLY A 53 13.18 1.09 -9.15
C GLY A 53 11.90 0.65 -9.84
N ILE A 54 11.09 1.59 -10.34
CA ILE A 54 9.88 1.31 -11.13
C ILE A 54 10.26 0.64 -12.46
N SER A 55 11.27 1.17 -13.16
CA SER A 55 11.75 0.57 -14.42
C SER A 55 12.22 -0.87 -14.20
N PHE A 56 13.02 -1.11 -13.16
CA PHE A 56 13.47 -2.45 -12.78
C PHE A 56 12.29 -3.38 -12.47
N THR A 57 11.33 -2.93 -11.68
CA THR A 57 10.14 -3.71 -11.31
C THR A 57 9.30 -4.06 -12.53
N GLY A 58 9.07 -3.11 -13.43
CA GLY A 58 8.34 -3.33 -14.68
C GLY A 58 9.04 -4.34 -15.60
N LEU A 59 10.37 -4.21 -15.76
CA LEU A 59 11.15 -5.16 -16.54
C LEU A 59 11.15 -6.56 -15.90
N PHE A 60 11.38 -6.65 -14.59
CA PHE A 60 11.35 -7.92 -13.86
C PHE A 60 10.00 -8.61 -14.03
N SER A 61 8.91 -7.89 -13.77
CA SER A 61 7.54 -8.40 -13.91
C SER A 61 7.27 -8.90 -15.33
N ARG A 62 7.68 -8.14 -16.35
CA ARG A 62 7.45 -8.51 -17.75
C ARG A 62 8.26 -9.73 -18.22
N TYR A 63 9.51 -9.87 -17.77
CA TYR A 63 10.42 -10.92 -18.26
C TYR A 63 10.40 -12.19 -17.40
N TRP A 64 10.16 -12.08 -16.09
CA TRP A 64 10.15 -13.21 -15.16
C TRP A 64 8.75 -13.69 -14.80
N LEU A 65 7.81 -12.77 -14.58
CA LEU A 65 6.43 -13.12 -14.20
C LEU A 65 5.47 -13.15 -15.38
N GLY A 66 5.90 -12.71 -16.57
CA GLY A 66 5.06 -12.66 -17.76
C GLY A 66 3.93 -11.63 -17.71
N ILE A 67 3.85 -10.83 -16.63
CA ILE A 67 2.77 -9.87 -16.41
C ILE A 67 2.92 -8.68 -17.37
N SER A 68 1.79 -8.28 -17.96
CA SER A 68 1.76 -7.12 -18.86
C SER A 68 1.89 -5.80 -18.09
N TRP A 69 2.42 -4.76 -18.74
CA TRP A 69 2.47 -3.42 -18.13
C TRP A 69 1.09 -2.90 -17.74
N THR A 70 0.08 -3.18 -18.57
CA THR A 70 -1.31 -2.79 -18.31
C THR A 70 -1.84 -3.44 -17.04
N GLU A 71 -1.64 -4.74 -16.88
CA GLU A 71 -2.08 -5.47 -15.69
C GLU A 71 -1.35 -5.02 -14.42
N LEU A 72 -0.03 -4.80 -14.52
CA LEU A 72 0.75 -4.26 -13.41
C LEU A 72 0.26 -2.85 -13.01
N TYR A 73 0.01 -1.99 -13.99
CA TYR A 73 -0.46 -0.62 -13.77
C TYR A 73 -1.85 -0.58 -13.16
N ASP A 74 -2.78 -1.39 -13.67
CA ASP A 74 -4.14 -1.50 -13.14
C ASP A 74 -4.11 -2.01 -11.69
N GLY A 75 -3.32 -3.06 -11.41
CA GLY A 75 -3.16 -3.57 -10.04
C GLY A 75 -2.59 -2.54 -9.05
N ILE A 76 -1.63 -1.72 -9.48
CA ILE A 76 -1.10 -0.61 -8.66
C ILE A 76 -2.18 0.44 -8.42
N THR A 77 -2.93 0.81 -9.47
CA THR A 77 -3.97 1.84 -9.41
C THR A 77 -5.11 1.42 -8.49
N ASP A 78 -5.53 0.17 -8.57
CA ASP A 78 -6.59 -0.38 -7.71
C ASP A 78 -6.16 -0.47 -6.24
N SER A 79 -4.91 -0.90 -6.00
CA SER A 79 -4.32 -0.89 -4.66
C SER A 79 -4.27 0.52 -4.06
N LEU A 80 -3.93 1.52 -4.89
CA LEU A 80 -3.91 2.91 -4.49
C LEU A 80 -5.32 3.43 -4.16
N HIS A 81 -6.32 3.14 -5.00
CA HIS A 81 -7.70 3.53 -4.75
C HIS A 81 -8.24 2.98 -3.43
N MET A 82 -7.98 1.69 -3.16
CA MET A 82 -8.33 1.07 -1.89
C MET A 82 -7.63 1.76 -0.71
N GLY A 83 -6.33 2.00 -0.83
CA GLY A 83 -5.54 2.66 0.21
C GLY A 83 -6.05 4.06 0.54
N ILE A 84 -6.36 4.88 -0.48
CA ILE A 84 -6.91 6.23 -0.30
C ILE A 84 -8.24 6.19 0.45
N GLN A 85 -9.15 5.28 0.08
CA GLN A 85 -10.44 5.14 0.76
C GLN A 85 -10.25 4.81 2.25
N VAL A 86 -9.36 3.88 2.58
CA VAL A 86 -9.05 3.52 3.97
C VAL A 86 -8.48 4.69 4.74
N ILE A 87 -7.53 5.42 4.15
CA ILE A 87 -6.91 6.61 4.78
C ILE A 87 -7.98 7.68 5.09
N LEU A 88 -8.91 7.93 4.17
CA LEU A 88 -10.00 8.89 4.38
C LEU A 88 -10.94 8.47 5.53
N ILE A 89 -11.29 7.18 5.63
CA ILE A 89 -12.08 6.66 6.75
C ILE A 89 -11.32 6.86 8.06
N MET A 90 -10.03 6.54 8.10
CA MET A 90 -9.21 6.73 9.29
C MET A 90 -9.16 8.20 9.72
N PHE A 91 -9.03 9.14 8.79
CA PHE A 91 -9.12 10.57 9.10
C PHE A 91 -10.44 10.95 9.80
N VAL A 92 -11.57 10.48 9.29
CA VAL A 92 -12.89 10.75 9.90
C VAL A 92 -13.01 10.12 11.29
N VAL A 93 -12.56 8.87 11.45
CA VAL A 93 -12.59 8.17 12.74
C VAL A 93 -11.75 8.90 13.79
N TYR A 94 -10.52 9.31 13.44
CA TYR A 94 -9.67 10.05 14.38
C TYR A 94 -10.23 11.43 14.72
N ALA A 95 -10.78 12.16 13.75
CA ALA A 95 -11.43 13.44 14.00
C ALA A 95 -12.65 13.28 14.94
N LEU A 96 -13.44 12.21 14.76
CA LEU A 96 -14.59 11.90 15.60
C LEU A 96 -14.16 11.57 17.04
N ILE A 97 -13.16 10.69 17.21
CA ILE A 97 -12.61 10.33 18.52
C ILE A 97 -12.09 11.59 19.23
N ALA A 98 -11.30 12.41 18.54
CA ALA A 98 -10.78 13.66 19.11
C ALA A 98 -11.91 14.59 19.56
N THR A 99 -12.97 14.70 18.76
CA THR A 99 -14.15 15.53 19.10
C THR A 99 -14.91 14.97 20.30
N TRP A 100 -15.10 13.66 20.41
CA TRP A 100 -15.78 13.04 21.55
C TRP A 100 -14.98 13.09 22.84
N VAL A 101 -13.65 13.03 22.76
CA VAL A 101 -12.78 13.26 23.91
C VAL A 101 -12.90 14.73 24.36
N ALA A 102 -12.82 15.68 23.42
CA ALA A 102 -12.93 17.11 23.72
C ALA A 102 -14.32 17.50 24.27
N ALA A 103 -15.40 16.89 23.77
CA ALA A 103 -16.76 17.10 24.24
C ALA A 103 -17.05 16.42 25.59
N GLY A 104 -16.14 15.60 26.11
CA GLY A 104 -16.34 14.84 27.33
C GLY A 104 -17.26 13.62 27.17
N THR A 105 -17.72 13.29 25.96
CA THR A 105 -18.60 12.15 25.69
C THR A 105 -17.93 10.82 26.06
N ILE A 106 -16.71 10.57 25.57
CA ILE A 106 -15.96 9.34 25.93
C ILE A 106 -15.66 9.30 27.44
N PRO A 107 -15.11 10.37 28.07
CA PRO A 107 -14.92 10.41 29.52
C PRO A 107 -16.20 10.16 30.33
N SER A 108 -17.32 10.75 29.93
CA SER A 108 -18.62 10.56 30.62
C SER A 108 -19.11 9.13 30.50
N LEU A 109 -19.02 8.51 29.32
CA LEU A 109 -19.36 7.10 29.12
C LEU A 109 -18.49 6.18 29.97
N MET A 110 -17.19 6.48 30.11
CA MET A 110 -16.30 5.73 31.00
C MET A 110 -16.68 5.92 32.46
N TYR A 111 -16.99 7.15 32.88
CA TYR A 111 -17.39 7.46 34.24
C TYR A 111 -18.67 6.68 34.64
N TYR A 112 -19.73 6.80 33.85
CA TYR A 112 -20.99 6.12 34.12
C TYR A 112 -20.94 4.60 33.85
N GLY A 113 -20.07 4.13 32.96
CA GLY A 113 -19.95 2.70 32.66
C GLY A 113 -19.16 1.90 33.71
N LEU A 114 -18.35 2.58 34.53
CA LEU A 114 -17.55 1.96 35.58
C LEU A 114 -18.11 2.18 37.00
N ASP A 115 -19.31 2.77 37.12
CA ASP A 115 -19.96 3.09 38.40
C ASP A 115 -19.01 3.75 39.43
N LEU A 116 -18.20 4.72 38.96
CA LEU A 116 -17.46 5.66 39.81
C LEU A 116 -18.25 6.96 40.00
#